data_AF-A0A7S2S5W2-F1
#
_entry.id   AF-A0A7S2S5W2-F1
#
_cell.length_a   1.000
_cell.length_b   1.000
_cell.length_c   1.000
_cell.angle_alpha   90.00
_cell.angle_beta   90.00
_cell.angle_gamma   90.00
#
_symmetry.space_group_name_H-M   'P 1'
#
loop_
_entity.id
_entity.type
_entity.pdbx_description
1 polymer ?
#
loop_
_entity_poly.entity_id
_entity_poly.type
_entity_poly.pdbx_seq_one_letter_code
_entity_poly.pdbx_strand_id
1 'polypeptide(L)'
;KITLNEFIVFVNDPEYKTQLERKLRKFIISFVVLGESYDETSLVKIFGREKLDRHSLKQALKKIGLGNLTRNEIVRIITRYDVSGEGKVVPQDPMKFFSRAFKLGRQAVTITSRMDKNIGLDG
;
A
#
# COMPACT_ATOMS: atom_id res chain seq x y z
N LYS A 1 -15.27 -7.76 -0.84
CA LYS A 1 -14.68 -7.94 0.52
C LYS A 1 -13.40 -8.75 0.34
N ILE A 2 -12.28 -8.38 0.97
CA ILE A 2 -11.10 -9.26 1.05
C ILE A 2 -11.15 -9.96 2.42
N THR A 3 -10.82 -11.25 2.43
CA THR A 3 -10.74 -12.12 3.60
C THR A 3 -9.33 -12.08 4.22
N LEU A 4 -9.21 -12.46 5.50
CA LEU A 4 -7.91 -12.60 6.17
C LEU A 4 -6.98 -13.56 5.40
N ASN A 5 -7.54 -14.61 4.80
CA ASN A 5 -6.77 -15.58 4.04
C ASN A 5 -6.21 -14.99 2.74
N GLU A 6 -6.98 -14.19 2.01
CA GLU A 6 -6.49 -13.44 0.84
C GLU A 6 -5.41 -12.41 1.21
N PHE A 7 -5.49 -11.81 2.41
CA PHE A 7 -4.43 -10.94 2.93
C PHE A 7 -3.17 -11.72 3.30
N ILE A 8 -3.29 -12.87 3.97
CA ILE A 8 -2.16 -13.74 4.30
C ILE A 8 -1.50 -14.28 3.02
N VAL A 9 -2.28 -14.64 2.01
CA VAL A 9 -1.77 -15.04 0.68
C VAL A 9 -1.01 -13.89 0.05
N PHE A 10 -1.56 -12.67 0.00
CA PHE A 10 -0.82 -11.49 -0.46
C PHE A 10 0.48 -11.21 0.35
N VAL A 11 0.46 -11.49 1.65
CA VAL A 11 1.62 -11.35 2.55
C VAL A 11 2.63 -12.51 2.39
N ASN A 12 2.24 -13.66 1.87
CA ASN A 12 3.11 -14.83 1.76
C ASN A 12 3.36 -15.31 0.32
N ASP A 13 2.85 -14.59 -0.68
CA ASP A 13 2.96 -14.95 -2.09
C ASP A 13 4.43 -15.06 -2.55
N PRO A 14 4.88 -16.24 -3.05
CA PRO A 14 6.23 -16.46 -3.55
C PRO A 14 6.54 -15.71 -4.86
N GLU A 15 5.53 -15.38 -5.67
CA GLU A 15 5.65 -14.64 -6.93
C GLU A 15 5.97 -13.15 -6.69
N TYR A 16 5.66 -12.65 -5.48
CA TYR A 16 5.88 -11.29 -5.00
C TYR A 16 7.26 -11.07 -4.35
N LYS A 17 8.26 -11.93 -4.61
CA LYS A 17 9.65 -11.79 -4.10
C LYS A 17 10.41 -10.53 -4.56
N THR A 18 9.82 -9.66 -5.37
CA THR A 18 10.52 -8.45 -5.84
C THR A 18 10.71 -7.43 -4.71
N GLN A 19 11.83 -6.72 -4.70
CA GLN A 19 12.14 -5.72 -3.65
C GLN A 19 11.03 -4.66 -3.48
N LEU A 20 10.32 -4.33 -4.56
CA LEU A 20 9.18 -3.41 -4.55
C LEU A 20 8.09 -3.86 -3.58
N GLU A 21 7.68 -5.13 -3.65
CA GLU A 21 6.57 -5.66 -2.85
C GLU A 21 6.95 -5.77 -1.38
N ARG A 22 8.21 -6.11 -1.08
CA ARG A 22 8.75 -6.05 0.29
C ARG A 22 8.72 -4.62 0.84
N LYS A 23 9.08 -3.62 0.04
CA LYS A 23 9.02 -2.20 0.44
C LYS A 23 7.58 -1.73 0.65
N LEU A 24 6.66 -2.06 -0.26
CA LEU A 24 5.24 -1.74 -0.13
C LEU A 24 4.65 -2.38 1.13
N ARG A 25 4.94 -3.67 1.38
CA ARG A 25 4.47 -4.38 2.58
C ARG A 25 5.03 -3.79 3.86
N LYS A 26 6.35 -3.57 3.94
CA LYS A 26 6.98 -2.96 5.12
C LYS A 26 6.37 -1.60 5.40
N PHE A 27 6.15 -0.80 4.36
CA PHE A 27 5.46 0.48 4.47
C PHE A 27 4.04 0.33 5.03
N ILE A 28 3.20 -0.53 4.45
CA ILE A 28 1.81 -0.75 4.92
C ILE A 28 1.80 -1.23 6.38
N ILE A 29 2.67 -2.16 6.76
CA ILE A 29 2.77 -2.67 8.13
C ILE A 29 3.21 -1.55 9.08
N SER A 30 4.30 -0.84 8.76
CA SER A 30 4.77 0.28 9.58
C SER A 30 3.67 1.34 9.75
N PHE A 31 2.97 1.69 8.67
CA PHE A 31 1.87 2.65 8.71
C PHE A 31 0.76 2.24 9.67
N VAL A 32 0.34 0.98 9.59
CA VAL A 32 -0.75 0.43 10.38
C VAL A 32 -0.36 0.26 11.85
N VAL A 33 0.85 -0.24 12.12
CA VAL A 33 1.35 -0.49 13.47
C VAL A 33 1.68 0.81 14.20
N LEU A 34 2.22 1.81 13.50
CA LEU A 34 2.56 3.11 14.08
C LEU A 34 1.32 4.02 14.24
N GLY A 35 0.14 3.56 13.84
CA GLY A 35 -1.12 4.30 14.02
C GLY A 35 -1.25 5.53 13.13
N GLU A 36 -0.45 5.65 12.07
CA GLU A 36 -0.61 6.73 11.11
C GLU A 36 -1.93 6.55 10.34
N SER A 37 -2.60 7.67 10.04
CA SER A 37 -3.89 7.67 9.33
C SER A 37 -3.81 8.52 8.07
N TYR A 38 -3.85 7.86 6.92
CA TYR A 38 -4.19 8.50 5.66
C TYR A 38 -5.68 8.25 5.47
N ASP A 39 -6.45 9.32 5.64
CA ASP A 39 -7.81 9.35 5.15
C ASP A 39 -7.81 9.53 3.62
N GLU A 40 -8.96 9.29 2.99
CA GLU A 40 -9.10 9.44 1.54
C GLU A 40 -8.78 10.88 1.09
N THR A 41 -9.12 11.88 1.91
CA THR A 41 -8.79 13.29 1.70
C THR A 41 -7.29 13.53 1.55
N SER A 42 -6.48 12.91 2.41
CA SER A 42 -5.02 13.05 2.39
C SER A 42 -4.44 12.40 1.13
N LEU A 43 -4.96 11.24 0.71
CA LEU A 43 -4.53 10.59 -0.52
C LEU A 43 -4.89 11.43 -1.75
N VAL A 44 -6.06 12.07 -1.80
CA VAL A 44 -6.43 13.02 -2.88
C VAL A 44 -5.44 14.18 -2.94
N LYS A 45 -5.05 14.75 -1.79
CA LYS A 45 -4.08 15.86 -1.75
C LYS A 45 -2.69 15.44 -2.22
N ILE A 46 -2.31 14.17 -2.01
CA ILE A 46 -0.98 13.67 -2.34
C ILE A 46 -0.88 13.27 -3.81
N PHE A 47 -1.84 12.47 -4.30
CA PHE A 47 -1.86 11.95 -5.66
C PHE A 47 -2.52 12.90 -6.66
N GLY A 48 -3.24 13.91 -6.21
CA GLY A 48 -3.92 14.86 -7.07
C GLY A 48 -5.09 14.23 -7.84
N ARG A 49 -5.58 14.97 -8.85
CA ARG A 49 -6.70 14.54 -9.71
C ARG A 49 -6.29 14.23 -11.15
N GLU A 50 -5.09 14.68 -11.54
CA GLU A 50 -4.58 14.52 -12.90
C GLU A 50 -3.71 13.27 -13.04
N LYS A 51 -3.64 12.71 -14.25
CA LYS A 51 -2.79 11.56 -14.56
C LYS A 51 -1.34 11.82 -14.13
N LEU A 52 -0.77 10.89 -13.37
CA LEU A 52 0.58 10.98 -12.84
C LEU A 52 1.57 10.33 -13.81
N ASP A 53 2.54 11.11 -14.27
CA ASP A 53 3.73 10.59 -14.92
C ASP A 53 4.72 9.98 -13.89
N ARG A 54 5.85 9.46 -14.37
CA ARG A 54 6.89 8.89 -13.49
C ARG A 54 7.42 9.85 -12.45
N HIS A 55 7.55 11.13 -12.77
CA HIS A 55 8.12 12.11 -11.84
C HIS A 55 7.12 12.42 -10.73
N SER A 56 5.90 12.80 -11.11
CA SER A 56 4.80 13.13 -10.20
C SER A 56 4.39 11.93 -9.33
N LEU A 57 4.35 10.71 -9.89
CA LEU A 57 4.15 9.49 -9.11
C LEU A 57 5.25 9.29 -8.07
N LYS A 58 6.53 9.49 -8.43
CA LYS A 58 7.64 9.38 -7.47
C LYS A 58 7.48 10.36 -6.32
N GLN A 59 7.09 11.61 -6.61
CA GLN A 59 6.88 12.63 -5.58
C GLN A 59 5.69 12.28 -4.67
N ALA A 60 4.59 11.80 -5.23
CA ALA A 60 3.44 11.35 -4.46
C ALA A 60 3.82 10.18 -3.53
N LEU A 61 4.53 9.18 -4.05
CA LEU A 61 5.02 8.04 -3.26
C LEU A 61 6.00 8.48 -2.16
N LYS A 62 6.86 9.47 -2.42
CA LYS A 62 7.75 10.04 -1.40
C LYS A 62 6.96 10.71 -0.26
N LYS A 63 5.87 11.43 -0.58
CA LYS A 63 5.02 12.10 0.42
C LYS A 63 4.30 11.13 1.35
N ILE A 64 4.05 9.90 0.89
CA ILE A 64 3.54 8.81 1.73
C ILE A 64 4.65 7.96 2.35
N GLY A 65 5.92 8.38 2.35
CA GLY A 65 7.01 7.62 3.00
C GLY A 65 7.67 6.53 2.13
N LEU A 66 7.28 6.37 0.87
CA LEU A 66 7.93 5.47 -0.11
C LEU A 66 9.01 6.19 -0.94
N GLY A 67 9.90 6.95 -0.27
CA GLY A 67 10.93 7.74 -0.94
C GLY A 67 12.06 6.93 -1.60
N ASN A 68 12.29 5.69 -1.13
CA ASN A 68 13.44 4.85 -1.51
C ASN A 68 13.14 3.87 -2.66
N LEU A 69 12.19 4.24 -3.53
CA LEU A 69 11.88 3.48 -4.74
C LEU A 69 12.85 3.87 -5.87
N THR A 70 13.43 2.85 -6.49
CA THR A 70 14.29 2.98 -7.67
C THR A 70 13.45 3.35 -8.90
N ARG A 71 14.11 3.84 -9.95
CA ARG A 71 13.47 4.17 -11.23
C ARG A 71 12.71 2.97 -11.80
N ASN A 72 13.27 1.76 -11.75
CA ASN A 72 12.65 0.55 -12.28
C ASN A 72 11.42 0.13 -11.46
N GLU A 73 11.47 0.32 -10.14
CA GLU A 73 10.31 0.06 -9.26
C GLU A 73 9.15 1.01 -9.58
N ILE A 74 9.43 2.30 -9.82
CA ILE A 74 8.40 3.27 -10.21
C ILE A 74 7.83 2.92 -11.59
N VAL A 75 8.66 2.52 -12.54
CA VAL A 75 8.20 2.06 -13.86
C VAL A 75 7.29 0.85 -13.72
N ARG A 76 7.63 -0.13 -12.88
CA ARG A 76 6.76 -1.30 -12.61
C ARG A 76 5.41 -0.90 -12.02
N ILE A 77 5.38 0.10 -11.13
CA ILE A 77 4.12 0.62 -10.60
C ILE A 77 3.29 1.24 -11.73
N ILE A 78 3.90 2.05 -12.60
CA ILE A 78 3.20 2.62 -13.76
C ILE A 78 2.66 1.51 -14.66
N THR A 79 3.51 0.56 -15.07
CA THR A 79 3.11 -0.56 -15.94
C THR A 79 1.95 -1.38 -15.35
N ARG A 80 1.85 -1.48 -14.02
CA ARG A 80 0.77 -2.21 -13.35
C ARG A 80 -0.59 -1.51 -13.46
N TYR A 81 -0.61 -0.18 -13.55
CA TYR A 81 -1.83 0.63 -13.43
C TYR A 81 -2.11 1.52 -14.65
N ASP A 82 -1.17 1.64 -15.58
CA ASP A 82 -1.35 2.31 -16.87
C ASP A 82 -2.04 1.38 -17.87
N VAL A 83 -3.36 1.26 -17.73
CA VAL A 83 -4.21 0.45 -18.62
C VAL A 83 -4.23 1.03 -20.05
N SER A 84 -3.99 2.34 -20.20
CA SER A 84 -4.03 3.05 -21.49
C SER A 84 -2.72 2.97 -22.29
N GLY A 85 -1.59 2.59 -21.67
CA GLY A 85 -0.27 2.58 -22.30
C GLY A 85 0.34 3.97 -22.55
N GLU A 86 -0.13 5.01 -21.85
CA GLU A 86 0.33 6.39 -22.02
C GLU A 86 1.60 6.74 -21.20
N GLY A 87 2.12 5.79 -20.43
CA GLY A 87 3.19 6.00 -19.45
C GLY A 87 2.73 6.81 -18.23
N LYS A 88 1.42 6.94 -18.02
CA LYS A 88 0.82 7.70 -16.91
C LYS A 88 -0.22 6.88 -16.19
N VAL A 89 -0.43 7.20 -14.92
CA VAL A 89 -1.38 6.50 -14.04
C VAL A 89 -2.53 7.41 -13.67
N VAL A 90 -3.76 6.90 -13.73
CA VAL A 90 -4.90 7.60 -13.14
C VAL A 90 -4.73 7.59 -11.63
N PRO A 91 -4.78 8.73 -10.91
CA PRO A 91 -4.53 8.80 -9.46
C PRO A 91 -5.38 7.84 -8.63
N GLN A 92 -6.60 7.57 -9.11
CA GLN A 92 -7.60 6.76 -8.43
C GLN A 92 -7.10 5.32 -8.20
N ASP A 93 -6.27 4.77 -9.09
CA ASP A 93 -5.81 3.39 -9.01
C ASP A 93 -4.79 3.15 -7.87
N PRO A 94 -3.67 3.90 -7.78
CA PRO A 94 -2.79 3.80 -6.63
C PRO A 94 -3.51 4.21 -5.33
N MET A 95 -4.40 5.21 -5.36
CA MET A 95 -5.19 5.58 -4.18
C MET A 95 -6.07 4.42 -3.67
N LYS A 96 -6.80 3.74 -4.57
CA LYS A 96 -7.61 2.56 -4.24
C LYS A 96 -6.74 1.44 -3.67
N PHE A 97 -5.57 1.21 -4.25
CA PHE A 97 -4.62 0.23 -3.74
C PHE A 97 -4.21 0.53 -2.29
N PHE A 98 -3.71 1.74 -2.02
CA PHE A 98 -3.25 2.12 -0.68
C PHE A 98 -4.39 2.14 0.33
N SER A 99 -5.54 2.71 -0.03
CA SER A 99 -6.74 2.73 0.83
C SER A 99 -7.18 1.31 1.23
N ARG A 100 -7.23 0.38 0.25
CA ARG A 100 -7.57 -1.03 0.51
C ARG A 100 -6.51 -1.71 1.39
N ALA A 101 -5.24 -1.50 1.10
CA ALA A 101 -4.13 -2.10 1.83
C ALA A 101 -4.10 -1.64 3.30
N PHE A 102 -4.26 -0.34 3.56
CA PHE A 102 -4.33 0.20 4.92
C PHE A 102 -5.54 -0.31 5.69
N LYS A 103 -6.71 -0.37 5.03
CA LYS A 103 -7.92 -0.93 5.64
C LYS A 103 -7.72 -2.37 6.09
N LEU A 104 -7.10 -3.19 5.24
CA LEU A 104 -6.82 -4.59 5.54
C LEU A 104 -5.79 -4.76 6.64
N GLY A 105 -4.70 -3.99 6.60
CA GLY A 105 -3.71 -4.04 7.67
C GLY A 105 -4.32 -3.68 9.02
N ARG A 106 -5.15 -2.63 9.11
CA ARG A 106 -5.85 -2.28 10.36
C ARG A 106 -6.78 -3.37 10.86
N GLN A 107 -7.52 -4.02 9.96
CA GLN A 107 -8.36 -5.15 10.30
C GLN A 107 -7.54 -6.32 10.85
N ALA A 108 -6.40 -6.62 10.23
CA ALA A 108 -5.49 -7.67 10.69
C ALA A 108 -4.96 -7.38 12.11
N VAL A 109 -4.46 -6.17 12.38
CA VAL A 109 -4.00 -5.78 13.73
C VAL A 109 -5.12 -5.89 14.76
N THR A 110 -6.33 -5.43 14.42
CA THR A 110 -7.49 -5.54 15.32
C THR A 110 -7.83 -7.00 15.64
N ILE A 111 -7.75 -7.90 14.66
CA ILE A 111 -7.98 -9.33 14.84
C ILE A 111 -6.90 -9.92 15.73
N THR A 112 -5.62 -9.64 15.47
CA THR A 112 -4.49 -10.14 16.27
C THR A 112 -4.62 -9.69 17.73
N SER A 113 -4.86 -8.39 17.99
CA SER A 113 -5.03 -7.90 19.37
C SER A 113 -6.23 -8.51 20.10
N ARG A 114 -7.27 -8.93 19.38
CA ARG A 114 -8.42 -9.65 19.98
C ARG A 114 -8.08 -11.10 20.26
N MET A 115 -7.28 -11.73 19.39
CA MET A 115 -6.80 -13.08 19.62
C MET A 115 -5.88 -13.11 20.84
N ASP A 116 -4.88 -12.22 20.93
CA ASP A 116 -3.94 -12.17 22.06
C ASP A 116 -4.67 -12.06 23.42
N LYS A 117 -5.70 -11.20 23.49
CA LYS A 117 -6.56 -11.05 24.68
C LYS A 117 -7.40 -12.28 25.01
N ASN A 118 -7.80 -13.06 24.02
CA ASN A 118 -8.62 -14.26 24.21
C ASN A 118 -7.80 -15.52 24.53
N ILE A 119 -6.50 -15.54 24.20
CA ILE A 119 -5.63 -16.69 24.45
C ILE A 119 -4.87 -16.54 25.80
N GLY A 120 -5.03 -15.42 26.50
CA GLY A 120 -4.42 -15.22 27.82
C GLY A 120 -2.90 -15.19 27.79
N LEU A 121 -2.30 -14.69 26.70
CA LEU A 121 -0.87 -14.41 26.62
C LEU A 121 -0.58 -12.97 27.07
N ASP A 122 -1.21 -12.54 28.16
CA ASP A 122 -0.76 -11.39 28.94
C ASP A 122 0.14 -11.95 30.04
N GLY A 123 1.45 -11.74 29.89
CA GLY A 123 2.40 -11.85 31.00
C GLY A 123 2.34 -10.62 31.88
#